data_AF-R7AIU3-F1
#
_entry.id   AF-R7AIU3-F1
#
_cell.length_a   1.000
_cell.length_b   1.000
_cell.length_c   1.000
_cell.angle_alpha   90.00
_cell.angle_beta   90.00
_cell.angle_gamma   90.00
#
_symmetry.space_group_name_H-M   'P 1'
#
loop_
_entity.id
_entity.type
_entity.pdbx_description
1 polymer ?
#
loop_
_entity_poly.entity_id
_entity_poly.type
_entity_poly.pdbx_seq_one_letter_code
_entity_poly.pdbx_strand_id
1 'polypeptide(L)'
;MELTELLAETGESLSALLAQLPPLYTTRRLMEAGDSARQLLQRVCGDPRGGVLQENAQGAVRVLPEGRESLLLYAASSDMETAQELCGQAEAFLRGYC
;
A
#
# COMPACT_ATOMS: atom_id res chain seq x y z
N MET A 1 -18.89 8.37 -14.90
CA MET A 1 -18.62 9.80 -14.82
C MET A 1 -17.12 9.97 -14.74
N GLU A 2 -16.55 10.57 -15.78
CA GLU A 2 -15.13 10.91 -15.82
C GLU A 2 -14.83 12.09 -14.90
N LEU A 3 -13.58 12.22 -14.43
CA LEU A 3 -13.20 13.32 -13.53
C LEU A 3 -13.48 14.70 -14.14
N THR A 4 -13.31 14.84 -15.46
CA THR A 4 -13.58 16.07 -16.19
C THR A 4 -15.06 16.44 -16.23
N GLU A 5 -15.95 15.45 -16.29
CA GLU A 5 -17.40 15.66 -16.23
C GLU A 5 -17.81 16.12 -14.83
N LEU A 6 -17.30 15.45 -13.79
CA LEU A 6 -17.57 15.81 -12.39
C LEU A 6 -17.13 17.25 -12.08
N LEU A 7 -15.93 17.65 -12.50
CA LEU A 7 -15.41 19.01 -12.28
C LEU A 7 -16.25 20.07 -13.00
N ALA A 8 -16.73 19.75 -14.21
CA ALA A 8 -17.58 20.66 -14.98
C ALA A 8 -18.98 20.80 -14.38
N GLU A 9 -19.53 19.72 -13.82
CA GLU A 9 -20.85 19.70 -13.18
C GLU A 9 -20.85 20.41 -11.82
N THR A 10 -19.83 20.19 -11.00
CA THR A 10 -19.76 20.79 -9.66
C THR A 10 -19.22 22.23 -9.69
N GLY A 11 -18.44 22.58 -10.72
CA GLY A 11 -17.70 23.85 -10.79
C GLY A 11 -16.62 23.98 -9.71
N GLU A 12 -16.37 22.91 -8.96
CA GLU A 12 -15.38 22.88 -7.88
C GLU A 12 -13.99 22.55 -8.41
N SER A 13 -12.95 22.99 -7.70
CA SER A 13 -11.60 22.56 -7.99
C SER A 13 -11.38 21.09 -7.58
N LEU A 14 -10.42 20.42 -8.22
CA LEU A 14 -10.01 19.08 -7.82
C LEU A 14 -9.62 19.01 -6.34
N SER A 15 -8.96 20.04 -5.81
CA SER A 15 -8.61 20.12 -4.39
C SER A 15 -9.83 20.14 -3.46
N ALA A 16 -10.91 20.85 -3.84
CA ALA A 16 -12.14 20.90 -3.05
C ALA A 16 -12.86 19.55 -3.05
N LEU A 17 -12.91 18.88 -4.20
CA LEU A 17 -13.46 17.52 -4.30
C LEU A 17 -12.65 16.50 -3.49
N LEU A 18 -11.32 16.56 -3.56
CA LEU A 18 -10.45 15.68 -2.76
C LEU A 18 -10.62 15.92 -1.26
N ALA A 19 -10.86 17.16 -0.84
CA ALA A 19 -11.10 17.49 0.57
C ALA A 19 -12.42 16.95 1.12
N GLN A 20 -13.36 16.56 0.25
CA GLN A 20 -14.64 15.93 0.64
C GLN A 20 -14.53 14.42 0.82
N LEU A 21 -13.44 13.80 0.35
CA LEU A 21 -13.22 12.37 0.50
C LEU A 21 -12.88 12.02 1.96
N PRO A 22 -13.26 10.81 2.44
CA PRO A 22 -12.81 10.33 3.74
C PRO A 22 -11.28 10.38 3.84
N PRO A 23 -10.73 10.75 5.01
CA PRO A 23 -9.28 10.79 5.18
C PRO A 23 -8.70 9.39 4.97
N LEU A 24 -7.66 9.31 4.15
CA LEU A 24 -6.89 8.10 3.94
C LEU A 24 -5.45 8.37 4.37
N TYR A 25 -5.00 7.63 5.37
CA TYR A 25 -3.65 7.73 5.87
C TYR A 25 -2.81 6.61 5.28
N THR A 26 -1.63 6.97 4.77
CA THR A 26 -0.69 6.03 4.18
C THR A 26 0.61 6.05 4.94
N THR A 27 1.20 4.89 5.17
CA THR A 27 2.57 4.75 5.66
C THR A 27 3.38 3.83 4.75
N ARG A 28 4.69 4.00 4.75
CA ARG A 28 5.60 3.16 3.97
C ARG A 28 6.79 2.72 4.81
N ARG A 29 7.30 1.51 4.54
CA ARG A 29 8.49 0.98 5.19
C ARG A 29 9.34 0.20 4.21
N LEU A 30 10.65 0.44 4.26
CA LEU A 30 11.64 -0.36 3.56
C LEU A 30 12.05 -1.53 4.47
N MET A 31 12.04 -2.74 3.93
CA MET A 31 12.43 -3.96 4.61
C MET A 31 13.50 -4.68 3.80
N GLU A 32 14.54 -5.19 4.45
CA GLU A 32 15.51 -6.08 3.81
C GLU A 32 14.87 -7.45 3.56
N ALA A 33 14.93 -7.90 2.30
CA ALA A 33 14.38 -9.16 1.81
C ALA A 33 15.39 -10.32 1.88
N GLY A 34 16.65 -10.03 2.23
CA GLY A 34 17.76 -10.99 2.13
C GLY A 34 18.20 -11.16 0.68
N ASP A 35 18.21 -12.39 0.18
CA ASP A 35 18.84 -12.74 -1.10
C ASP A 35 18.14 -12.17 -2.35
N SER A 36 16.81 -12.16 -2.35
CA SER A 36 16.04 -11.66 -3.50
C SER A 36 14.60 -11.29 -3.14
N ALA A 37 14.32 -9.99 -3.19
CA ALA A 37 12.99 -9.43 -3.05
C ALA A 37 11.98 -10.05 -4.04
N ARG A 38 12.39 -10.23 -5.31
CA ARG A 38 11.52 -10.81 -6.34
C ARG A 38 11.20 -12.28 -6.08
N GLN A 39 12.15 -13.07 -5.61
CA GLN A 39 11.88 -14.48 -5.27
C GLN A 39 11.00 -14.58 -4.03
N LEU A 40 11.24 -13.74 -3.03
CA LEU A 40 10.38 -13.64 -1.85
C LEU A 40 8.93 -13.32 -2.27
N LEU A 41 8.73 -12.30 -3.10
CA LEU A 41 7.40 -11.92 -3.60
C LEU A 41 6.74 -13.00 -4.48
N GLN A 42 7.52 -13.70 -5.31
CA GLN A 42 6.98 -14.83 -6.07
C GLN A 42 6.44 -15.94 -5.16
N ARG A 43 7.08 -16.21 -4.02
CA ARG A 43 6.61 -17.22 -3.06
C ARG A 43 5.40 -16.76 -2.26
N VAL A 44 5.40 -15.50 -1.83
CA VAL A 44 4.39 -14.96 -0.91
C VAL A 44 3.16 -14.47 -1.64
N CYS A 45 3.34 -13.72 -2.74
CA CYS A 45 2.25 -13.08 -3.48
C CYS A 45 1.92 -13.80 -4.80
N GLY A 46 2.75 -14.76 -5.24
CA GLY A 46 2.59 -15.39 -6.56
C GLY A 46 3.02 -14.51 -7.75
N ASP A 47 3.43 -13.25 -7.51
CA ASP A 47 3.91 -12.31 -8.52
C ASP A 47 5.22 -11.65 -8.05
N PRO A 48 6.33 -11.75 -8.82
CA PRO A 48 7.63 -11.20 -8.42
C PRO A 48 7.68 -9.67 -8.48
N ARG A 49 6.67 -9.02 -9.08
CA ARG A 49 6.53 -7.56 -9.13
C ARG A 49 5.84 -7.00 -7.88
N GLY A 50 5.39 -7.87 -6.99
CA GLY A 50 4.66 -7.50 -5.78
C GLY A 50 3.16 -7.57 -5.98
N GLY A 51 2.43 -7.18 -4.94
CA GLY A 51 0.99 -7.37 -4.90
C GLY A 51 0.36 -6.84 -3.63
N VAL A 52 -0.93 -7.12 -3.50
CA VAL A 52 -1.70 -6.88 -2.27
C VAL A 52 -1.41 -8.06 -1.33
N LEU A 53 -0.84 -7.75 -0.17
CA LEU A 53 -0.59 -8.75 0.87
C LEU A 53 -1.86 -8.96 1.72
N GLN A 54 -2.60 -7.87 1.95
CA GLN A 54 -3.84 -7.88 2.72
C GLN A 54 -4.74 -6.74 2.22
N GLU A 55 -6.05 -7.01 2.15
CA GLU A 55 -7.08 -6.01 1.91
C GLU A 55 -8.34 -6.43 2.68
N ASN A 56 -8.76 -5.61 3.63
CA ASN A 56 -9.93 -5.85 4.46
C ASN A 56 -10.58 -4.52 4.91
N ALA A 57 -11.58 -4.60 5.79
CA ALA A 57 -12.29 -3.42 6.30
C ALA A 57 -11.40 -2.43 7.10
N GLN A 58 -10.26 -2.88 7.62
CA GLN A 58 -9.31 -2.05 8.38
C GLN A 58 -8.31 -1.34 7.46
N GLY A 59 -8.16 -1.78 6.22
CA GLY A 59 -7.23 -1.18 5.27
C GLY A 59 -6.59 -2.20 4.34
N ALA A 60 -5.53 -1.76 3.68
CA ALA A 60 -4.80 -2.57 2.73
C ALA A 60 -3.29 -2.41 2.89
N VAL A 61 -2.56 -3.50 2.63
CA VAL A 61 -1.11 -3.51 2.52
C VAL A 61 -0.70 -4.01 1.16
N ARG A 62 0.13 -3.24 0.46
CA ARG A 62 0.80 -3.64 -0.77
C ARG A 62 2.29 -3.74 -0.53
N VAL A 63 2.92 -4.70 -1.20
CA VAL A 63 4.36 -4.91 -1.14
C VAL A 63 4.93 -4.93 -2.56
N LEU A 64 6.07 -4.27 -2.74
CA LEU A 64 6.74 -4.11 -4.03
C LEU A 64 8.24 -4.37 -3.85
N PRO A 65 8.95 -4.85 -4.89
CA PRO A 65 10.40 -4.94 -4.84
C PRO A 65 11.02 -3.54 -4.95
N GLU A 66 11.94 -3.22 -4.05
CA GLU A 66 12.77 -2.02 -4.10
C GLU A 66 14.21 -2.47 -4.37
N GLY A 67 14.60 -2.50 -5.65
CA GLY A 67 15.87 -3.08 -6.05
C GLY A 67 15.90 -4.61 -5.94
N ARG A 68 17.08 -5.17 -5.64
CA ARG A 68 17.31 -6.63 -5.59
C ARG A 68 16.99 -7.23 -4.22
N GLU A 69 17.39 -6.54 -3.16
CA GLU A 69 17.49 -7.11 -1.80
C GLU A 69 16.53 -6.45 -0.81
N SER A 70 15.69 -5.51 -1.26
CA SER A 70 14.75 -4.83 -0.38
C SER A 70 13.31 -4.88 -0.91
N LEU A 71 12.36 -4.81 0.01
CA LEU A 71 10.93 -4.68 -0.25
C LEU A 71 10.44 -3.33 0.29
N LEU A 72 9.55 -2.71 -0.46
CA LEU A 72 8.79 -1.55 -0.01
C LEU A 72 7.37 -1.98 0.33
N LEU A 73 7.00 -1.80 1.60
CA LEU A 73 5.67 -2.03 2.12
C LEU A 73 4.92 -0.69 2.14
N TYR A 74 3.69 -0.69 1.65
CA TYR A 74 2.76 0.42 1.69
C TYR A 74 1.49 -0.02 2.38
N ALA A 75 1.12 0.63 3.47
CA ALA A 75 -0.15 0.40 4.14
C ALA A 75 -1.02 1.64 4.07
N ALA A 76 -2.32 1.44 3.89
CA ALA A 76 -3.31 2.50 3.90
C ALA A 76 -4.50 2.11 4.78
N SER A 77 -4.96 3.05 5.62
CA SER A 77 -6.15 2.92 6.46
C SER A 77 -6.85 4.28 6.61
N SER A 78 -8.09 4.28 7.09
CA SER A 78 -8.81 5.48 7.55
C SER A 78 -8.18 6.17 8.76
N ASP A 79 -7.23 5.53 9.43
CA ASP A 79 -6.49 6.08 10.56
C ASP A 79 -4.99 5.73 10.49
N MET A 80 -4.15 6.64 10.97
CA MET A 80 -2.68 6.50 10.88
C MET A 80 -2.14 5.36 11.74
N GLU A 81 -2.74 5.12 12.91
CA GLU A 81 -2.30 4.07 13.84
C GLU A 81 -2.48 2.69 13.21
N THR A 82 -3.67 2.39 12.69
CA THR A 82 -3.96 1.14 11.96
C THR A 82 -3.09 1.01 10.73
N ALA A 83 -2.83 2.08 9.97
CA ALA A 83 -1.92 2.00 8.83
C ALA A 83 -0.51 1.57 9.27
N GLN A 84 -0.01 2.09 10.41
CA GLN A 84 1.28 1.69 10.99
C GLN A 84 1.28 0.24 11.51
N GLU A 85 0.21 -0.18 12.18
CA GLU A 85 0.04 -1.55 12.65
C GLU A 85 0.02 -2.55 11.49
N LEU A 86 -0.80 -2.30 10.47
CA LEU A 86 -0.87 -3.12 9.25
C LEU A 86 0.50 -3.24 8.59
N CYS A 87 1.24 -2.14 8.48
CA CYS A 87 2.59 -2.14 7.92
C CYS A 87 3.56 -2.99 8.77
N GLY A 88 3.49 -2.87 10.11
CA GLY A 88 4.31 -3.65 11.03
C GLY A 88 3.98 -5.14 11.02
N GLN A 89 2.70 -5.52 10.96
CA GLN A 89 2.25 -6.90 10.85
C GLN A 89 2.72 -7.53 9.53
N ALA A 90 2.60 -6.80 8.42
CA ALA A 90 3.10 -7.23 7.13
C ALA A 90 4.61 -7.45 7.11
N GLU A 91 5.39 -6.55 7.72
CA GLU A 91 6.84 -6.73 7.86
C GLU A 91 7.17 -7.97 8.68
N ALA A 92 6.52 -8.15 9.84
CA ALA A 92 6.72 -9.31 10.71
C ALA A 92 6.38 -10.62 9.99
N PHE A 93 5.29 -10.63 9.22
CA PHE A 93 4.91 -11.78 8.37
C PHE A 93 5.98 -12.09 7.33
N LEU A 94 6.44 -11.09 6.57
CA LEU A 94 7.44 -11.26 5.52
C LEU A 94 8.79 -11.70 6.07
N ARG A 95 9.18 -11.22 7.26
CA ARG A 95 10.40 -11.67 7.95
C ARG A 95 10.39 -13.17 8.26
N GLY A 96 9.22 -13.80 8.37
CA GLY A 96 9.09 -15.25 8.50
C GLY A 96 9.48 -16.06 7.27
N TYR A 97 9.71 -15.40 6.13
CA TYR A 97 10.09 -16.02 4.85
C TYR A 97 11.51 -15.64 4.38
N CYS A 98 12.15 -14.68 5.03
CA CYS A 98 13.56 -14.33 4.80
C CYS A 98 14.46 -15.35 5.49
#